data_AF-A0A7Y9WVU7-F1
#
_entry.id   AF-A0A7Y9WVU7-F1
#
_cell.length_a   1.000
_cell.length_b   1.000
_cell.length_c   1.000
_cell.angle_alpha   90.00
_cell.angle_beta   90.00
_cell.angle_gamma   90.00
#
_symmetry.space_group_name_H-M   'P 1'
#
loop_
_entity.id
_entity.type
_entity.pdbx_description
1 polymer ?
#
loop_
_entity_poly.entity_id
_entity_poly.type
_entity_poly.pdbx_seq_one_letter_code
_entity_poly.pdbx_strand_id
1 'polypeptide(L)'
;MGFDVDVAALRGLPPLFDRLGEDARSGLTYFDANTALEYGPGFINRINGKHEQAMLVIRDLVEDIAKYTAADTGAALRRSLDYYERTDAAAAEKLDQAFQRTWMVDRSEFAGLYRETGLPAPFADRADPQQLLRAVPDYNKDEAFQFEPQMWDLASPTSLTRDAIWGATWLAAKLGICERAYDPYESLVKPVAGDWAGVRGCADVFDSLATALAGMADNLRWGALGSEQHWQGKAATAFHSHLLDSARKLDTAGGPLLALGVEYRRTAEAMFEIGKVLGSLLSDLTDAAMIFTVAASSAAATSPTVIGGIAIGAAALYEGYKMWDILKEALDLVGRADSLTSAFTATVGNFGMAATVQELPVLAPAPNGLPR
;
A
#
# COMPACT_ATOMS: atom_id res chain seq x y z
N MET A 1 -33.27 32.99 2.31
CA MET A 1 -32.52 32.15 3.26
C MET A 1 -32.19 33.01 4.46
N GLY A 2 -32.55 32.55 5.67
CA GLY A 2 -32.17 33.22 6.92
C GLY A 2 -30.68 33.02 7.21
N PHE A 3 -30.14 33.85 8.08
CA PHE A 3 -28.84 33.64 8.71
C PHE A 3 -29.11 33.22 10.15
N ASP A 4 -28.49 32.13 10.59
CA ASP A 4 -28.62 31.58 11.93
C ASP A 4 -27.36 30.80 12.28
N VAL A 5 -26.89 30.90 13.53
CA VAL A 5 -25.65 30.25 13.99
C VAL A 5 -25.81 29.85 15.45
N ASP A 6 -25.80 28.55 15.71
CA ASP A 6 -25.67 27.99 17.07
C ASP A 6 -24.19 27.71 17.34
N VAL A 7 -23.48 28.73 17.84
CA VAL A 7 -22.04 28.65 18.12
C VAL A 7 -21.74 27.54 19.13
N ALA A 8 -22.58 27.36 20.15
CA ALA A 8 -22.37 26.38 21.20
C ALA A 8 -22.39 24.95 20.64
N ALA A 9 -23.35 24.62 19.76
CA ALA A 9 -23.37 23.35 19.06
C ALA A 9 -22.13 23.20 18.15
N LEU A 10 -21.84 24.21 17.34
CA LEU A 10 -20.74 24.18 16.35
C LEU A 10 -19.34 24.08 16.97
N ARG A 11 -19.16 24.38 18.27
CA ARG A 11 -17.89 24.14 18.98
C ARG A 11 -17.48 22.67 19.03
N GLY A 12 -18.40 21.73 18.80
CA GLY A 12 -18.07 20.31 18.64
C GLY A 12 -17.41 19.96 17.31
N LEU A 13 -17.45 20.86 16.31
CA LEU A 13 -16.99 20.59 14.95
C LEU A 13 -15.46 20.73 14.75
N PRO A 14 -14.73 21.69 15.35
CA PRO A 14 -13.26 21.68 15.28
C PRO A 14 -12.60 20.38 15.77
N PRO A 15 -13.04 19.74 16.88
CA PRO A 15 -12.56 18.42 17.27
C PRO A 15 -12.69 17.32 16.21
N LEU A 16 -13.71 17.38 15.32
CA LEU A 16 -13.82 16.45 14.18
C LEU A 16 -12.60 16.55 13.25
N PHE A 17 -12.11 17.76 13.00
CA PHE A 17 -10.93 17.97 12.17
C PHE A 17 -9.63 17.59 12.88
N ASP A 18 -9.57 17.75 14.20
CA ASP A 18 -8.42 17.27 14.97
C ASP A 18 -8.28 15.75 14.83
N ARG A 19 -9.39 15.03 15.01
CA ARG A 19 -9.47 13.57 14.82
C ARG A 19 -9.18 13.15 13.39
N LEU A 20 -9.74 13.83 12.38
CA LEU A 20 -9.37 13.59 10.97
C LEU A 20 -7.85 13.70 10.74
N GLY A 21 -7.21 14.69 11.36
CA GLY A 21 -5.76 14.86 11.27
C GLY A 21 -4.99 13.75 11.99
N GLU A 22 -5.49 13.24 13.11
CA GLU A 22 -4.94 12.08 13.82
C GLU A 22 -5.11 10.78 13.02
N ASP A 23 -6.27 10.57 12.42
CA ASP A 23 -6.58 9.42 11.57
C ASP A 23 -5.67 9.39 10.34
N ALA A 24 -5.46 10.53 9.68
CA ALA A 24 -4.53 10.65 8.56
C ALA A 24 -3.08 10.38 8.98
N ARG A 25 -2.62 10.94 10.10
CA ARG A 25 -1.28 10.67 10.63
C ARG A 25 -1.09 9.20 11.02
N SER A 26 -2.12 8.56 11.55
CA SER A 26 -2.12 7.13 11.87
C SER A 26 -2.06 6.28 10.60
N GLY A 27 -2.83 6.65 9.57
CA GLY A 27 -2.78 6.06 8.24
C GLY A 27 -1.39 6.16 7.60
N LEU A 28 -0.74 7.32 7.70
CA LEU A 28 0.63 7.52 7.21
C LEU A 28 1.65 6.67 7.99
N THR A 29 1.54 6.64 9.32
CA THR A 29 2.43 5.81 10.16
C THR A 29 2.29 4.32 9.83
N TYR A 30 1.03 3.87 9.68
CA TYR A 30 0.72 2.50 9.25
C TYR A 30 1.28 2.20 7.87
N PHE A 31 1.09 3.10 6.90
CA PHE A 31 1.61 2.96 5.55
C PHE A 31 3.14 2.81 5.56
N ASP A 32 3.85 3.74 6.18
CA ASP A 32 5.31 3.74 6.24
C ASP A 32 5.90 2.49 6.89
N ALA A 33 5.23 1.98 7.93
CA ALA A 33 5.69 0.80 8.65
C ALA A 33 5.49 -0.51 7.87
N ASN A 34 4.59 -0.53 6.87
CA ASN A 34 4.15 -1.78 6.23
C ASN A 34 4.36 -1.83 4.71
N THR A 35 4.85 -0.75 4.08
CA THR A 35 5.15 -0.75 2.62
C THR A 35 6.64 -0.82 2.31
N ALA A 36 7.51 -0.94 3.31
CA ALA A 36 8.93 -1.12 3.05
C ALA A 36 9.19 -2.52 2.47
N LEU A 37 9.76 -2.57 1.27
CA LEU A 37 10.18 -3.81 0.64
C LEU A 37 11.65 -4.10 0.94
N GLU A 38 11.98 -5.38 1.17
CA GLU A 38 13.37 -5.79 1.28
C GLU A 38 13.99 -5.92 -0.12
N TYR A 39 14.86 -4.97 -0.47
CA TYR A 39 15.54 -4.97 -1.75
C TYR A 39 16.69 -5.98 -1.75
N GLY A 40 16.40 -7.17 -2.30
CA GLY A 40 17.40 -8.13 -2.71
C GLY A 40 17.82 -7.96 -4.18
N PRO A 41 18.87 -8.67 -4.63
CA PRO A 41 19.08 -8.84 -6.06
C PRO A 41 17.87 -9.53 -6.70
N GLY A 42 17.54 -9.16 -7.94
CA GLY A 42 16.44 -9.77 -8.70
C GLY A 42 15.40 -8.78 -9.20
N PHE A 43 14.20 -9.30 -9.50
CA PHE A 43 13.01 -8.56 -9.92
C PHE A 43 12.77 -7.30 -9.09
N ILE A 44 12.82 -7.42 -7.76
CA ILE A 44 12.37 -6.34 -6.86
C ILE A 44 13.27 -5.11 -6.98
N ASN A 45 14.55 -5.31 -7.24
CA ASN A 45 15.46 -4.20 -7.49
C ASN A 45 15.11 -3.40 -8.76
N ARG A 46 14.48 -4.04 -9.77
CA ARG A 46 14.05 -3.35 -11.00
C ARG A 46 12.82 -2.46 -10.78
N ILE A 47 11.95 -2.84 -9.85
CA ILE A 47 10.74 -2.08 -9.54
C ILE A 47 10.98 -0.98 -8.50
N ASN A 48 12.11 -1.01 -7.79
CA ASN A 48 12.38 -0.16 -6.63
C ASN A 48 12.01 1.31 -6.87
N GLY A 49 12.61 1.94 -7.90
CA GLY A 49 12.35 3.36 -8.16
C GLY A 49 10.89 3.70 -8.51
N LYS A 50 10.13 2.76 -9.10
CA LYS A 50 8.71 2.97 -9.40
C LYS A 50 7.82 2.74 -8.18
N HIS A 51 8.15 1.75 -7.36
CA HIS A 51 7.48 1.55 -6.08
C HIS A 51 7.73 2.75 -5.16
N GLU A 52 8.97 3.20 -4.98
CA GLU A 52 9.31 4.40 -4.20
C GLU A 52 8.52 5.63 -4.68
N GLN A 53 8.45 5.84 -6.00
CA GLN A 53 7.66 6.94 -6.58
C GLN A 53 6.17 6.81 -6.22
N ALA A 54 5.58 5.62 -6.34
CA ALA A 54 4.19 5.40 -5.94
C ALA A 54 4.00 5.64 -4.43
N MET A 55 4.96 5.23 -3.60
CA MET A 55 4.87 5.40 -2.15
C MET A 55 4.93 6.87 -1.75
N LEU A 56 5.77 7.67 -2.43
CA LEU A 56 5.82 9.13 -2.24
C LEU A 56 4.48 9.79 -2.58
N VAL A 57 3.87 9.43 -3.71
CA VAL A 57 2.58 9.99 -4.12
C VAL A 57 1.46 9.70 -3.10
N ILE A 58 1.42 8.48 -2.55
CA ILE A 58 0.44 8.10 -1.52
C ILE A 58 0.75 8.80 -0.19
N ARG A 59 2.02 8.89 0.20
CA ARG A 59 2.48 9.64 1.37
C ARG A 59 2.02 11.10 1.30
N ASP A 60 2.29 11.77 0.18
CA ASP A 60 1.94 13.17 -0.05
C ASP A 60 0.43 13.38 0.07
N LEU A 61 -0.38 12.50 -0.54
CA LEU A 61 -1.84 12.53 -0.40
C LEU A 61 -2.28 12.49 1.07
N VAL A 62 -1.78 11.53 1.85
CA VAL A 62 -2.20 11.34 3.25
C VAL A 62 -1.70 12.49 4.13
N GLU A 63 -0.51 13.00 3.86
CA GLU A 63 0.05 14.17 4.56
C GLU A 63 -0.76 15.45 4.26
N ASP A 64 -1.21 15.62 3.02
CA ASP A 64 -2.05 16.74 2.60
C ASP A 64 -3.45 16.72 3.26
N ILE A 65 -4.00 15.53 3.55
CA ILE A 65 -5.21 15.41 4.38
C ILE A 65 -4.96 16.00 5.76
N ALA A 66 -3.88 15.58 6.43
CA ALA A 66 -3.56 16.01 7.79
C ALA A 66 -3.27 17.52 7.86
N LYS A 67 -2.54 18.06 6.89
CA LYS A 67 -2.15 19.48 6.86
C LYS A 67 -3.27 20.39 6.39
N TYR A 68 -3.75 20.19 5.17
CA TYR A 68 -4.62 21.19 4.53
C TYR A 68 -6.09 20.92 4.79
N THR A 69 -6.52 19.65 4.76
CA THR A 69 -7.95 19.35 4.98
C THR A 69 -8.29 19.45 6.46
N ALA A 70 -7.50 18.82 7.33
CA ALA A 70 -7.73 18.79 8.77
C ALA A 70 -7.29 20.10 9.45
N ALA A 71 -5.97 20.36 9.51
CA ALA A 71 -5.46 21.44 10.36
C ALA A 71 -5.92 22.84 9.90
N ASP A 72 -5.81 23.17 8.61
CA ASP A 72 -6.22 24.49 8.12
C ASP A 72 -7.72 24.73 8.25
N THR A 73 -8.56 23.73 7.91
CA THR A 73 -10.02 23.85 8.05
C THR A 73 -10.44 23.97 9.51
N GLY A 74 -9.88 23.13 10.40
CA GLY A 74 -10.13 23.22 11.83
C GLY A 74 -9.72 24.57 12.42
N ALA A 75 -8.55 25.11 12.01
CA ALA A 75 -8.09 26.43 12.45
C ALA A 75 -8.97 27.57 11.90
N ALA A 76 -9.38 27.50 10.64
CA ALA A 76 -10.26 28.50 10.04
C ALA A 76 -11.64 28.50 10.71
N LEU A 77 -12.20 27.32 10.98
CA LEU A 77 -13.48 27.17 11.67
C LEU A 77 -13.43 27.76 13.08
N ARG A 78 -12.38 27.48 13.86
CA ARG A 78 -12.22 28.09 15.20
C ARG A 78 -12.27 29.61 15.14
N ARG A 79 -11.52 30.22 14.22
CA ARG A 79 -11.53 31.68 14.01
C ARG A 79 -12.92 32.21 13.66
N SER A 80 -13.66 31.50 12.81
CA SER A 80 -15.03 31.89 12.47
C SER A 80 -16.00 31.78 13.64
N LEU A 81 -15.88 30.73 14.46
CA LEU A 81 -16.69 30.59 15.67
C LEU A 81 -16.36 31.69 16.69
N ASP A 82 -15.07 32.01 16.87
CA ASP A 82 -14.63 33.13 17.72
C ASP A 82 -15.13 34.49 17.17
N TYR A 83 -15.23 34.65 15.85
CA TYR A 83 -15.83 35.82 15.24
C TYR A 83 -17.33 35.93 15.54
N TYR A 84 -18.09 34.84 15.38
CA TYR A 84 -19.52 34.82 15.65
C TYR A 84 -19.81 35.08 17.13
N GLU A 85 -19.08 34.41 18.04
CA GLU A 85 -19.24 34.61 19.48
C GLU A 85 -18.99 36.07 19.90
N ARG A 86 -17.93 36.69 19.38
CA ARG A 86 -17.65 38.12 19.63
C ARG A 86 -18.73 39.03 19.04
N THR A 87 -19.23 38.71 17.85
CA THR A 87 -20.25 39.51 17.17
C THR A 87 -21.59 39.42 17.90
N ASP A 88 -21.98 38.21 18.32
CA ASP A 88 -23.19 37.96 19.10
C ASP A 88 -23.10 38.62 20.47
N ALA A 89 -21.95 38.54 21.16
CA ALA A 89 -21.73 39.25 22.40
C ALA A 89 -21.86 40.77 22.24
N ALA A 90 -21.26 41.34 21.18
CA ALA A 90 -21.37 42.77 20.89
C ALA A 90 -22.79 43.19 20.48
N ALA A 91 -23.52 42.34 19.76
CA ALA A 91 -24.91 42.59 19.41
C ALA A 91 -25.83 42.50 20.64
N ALA A 92 -25.61 41.50 21.51
CA ALA A 92 -26.31 41.33 22.77
C ALA A 92 -26.04 42.50 23.72
N GLU A 93 -24.79 42.95 23.85
CA GLU A 93 -24.43 44.14 24.64
C GLU A 93 -25.15 45.40 24.11
N LYS A 94 -25.17 45.61 22.78
CA LYS A 94 -25.92 46.73 22.18
C LYS A 94 -27.42 46.64 22.45
N LEU A 95 -28.00 45.45 22.39
CA LEU A 95 -29.42 45.23 22.67
C LEU A 95 -29.74 45.48 24.16
N ASP A 96 -28.87 45.02 25.06
CA ASP A 96 -28.97 45.22 26.50
C ASP A 96 -28.86 46.71 26.87
N GLN A 97 -27.88 47.42 26.28
CA GLN A 97 -27.74 48.88 26.43
C GLN A 97 -28.94 49.66 25.85
N ALA A 98 -29.58 49.15 24.80
CA ALA A 98 -30.79 49.75 24.22
C ALA A 98 -32.06 49.42 25.01
N PHE A 99 -32.02 48.45 25.93
CA PHE A 99 -33.15 48.02 26.71
C PHE A 99 -33.45 49.03 27.84
N GLN A 100 -34.34 49.99 27.57
CA GLN A 100 -34.67 51.09 28.51
C GLN A 100 -35.58 50.70 29.70
N ARG A 101 -35.88 49.41 29.93
CA ARG A 101 -36.78 48.97 31.00
C ARG A 101 -36.05 48.16 32.07
N THR A 102 -36.09 48.68 33.29
CA THR A 102 -35.57 48.06 34.52
C THR A 102 -36.52 46.96 35.01
N TRP A 103 -36.54 45.82 34.35
CA TRP A 103 -37.18 44.61 34.90
C TRP A 103 -36.08 43.68 35.40
N MET A 104 -35.76 43.75 36.69
CA MET A 104 -34.93 42.73 37.32
C MET A 104 -35.80 41.49 37.50
N VAL A 105 -35.60 40.48 36.66
CA VAL A 105 -36.16 39.15 36.86
C VAL A 105 -35.28 38.42 37.87
N ASP A 106 -35.88 37.91 38.95
CA ASP A 106 -35.20 37.06 39.90
C ASP A 106 -34.84 35.72 39.23
N ARG A 107 -33.56 35.52 38.94
CA ARG A 107 -33.05 34.31 38.26
C ARG A 107 -33.26 33.04 39.09
N SER A 108 -33.50 33.14 40.39
CA SER A 108 -33.73 31.98 41.26
C SER A 108 -35.05 31.26 40.97
N GLU A 109 -36.05 31.96 40.42
CA GLU A 109 -37.36 31.38 40.08
C GLU A 109 -37.32 30.42 38.87
N PHE A 110 -36.28 30.52 38.02
CA PHE A 110 -36.16 29.75 36.77
C PHE A 110 -35.07 28.68 36.82
N ALA A 111 -34.35 28.54 37.94
CA ALA A 111 -33.24 27.59 38.09
C ALA A 111 -33.67 26.13 37.86
N GLY A 112 -34.94 25.78 38.11
CA GLY A 112 -35.49 24.44 37.88
C GLY A 112 -35.90 24.13 36.43
N LEU A 113 -35.89 25.12 35.54
CA LEU A 113 -36.30 24.96 34.13
C LEU A 113 -35.12 24.73 33.17
N TYR A 114 -33.90 25.03 33.61
CA TYR A 114 -32.68 24.66 32.90
C TYR A 114 -32.40 23.17 33.10
N ARG A 115 -33.13 22.33 32.38
CA ARG A 115 -32.78 20.92 32.28
C ARG A 115 -31.53 20.84 31.40
N GLU A 116 -30.39 20.51 31.99
CA GLU A 116 -29.19 20.03 31.29
C GLU A 116 -29.52 18.71 30.59
N THR A 117 -30.30 18.76 29.52
CA THR A 117 -30.40 17.65 28.60
C THR A 117 -29.12 17.68 27.79
N GLY A 118 -28.10 16.97 28.28
CA GLY A 118 -26.91 16.62 27.52
C GLY A 118 -27.33 15.85 26.29
N LEU A 119 -27.66 16.58 25.22
CA LEU A 119 -27.77 16.01 23.89
C LEU A 119 -26.41 15.37 23.57
N PRO A 120 -26.38 14.18 22.95
CA PRO A 120 -25.14 13.58 22.50
C PRO A 120 -24.36 14.61 21.69
N ALA A 121 -23.05 14.68 21.92
CA ALA A 121 -22.21 15.70 21.31
C ALA A 121 -22.49 15.72 19.80
N PRO A 122 -23.06 16.82 19.24
CA PRO A 122 -23.17 16.95 17.81
C PRO A 122 -21.74 16.81 17.29
N PHE A 123 -21.52 16.05 16.21
CA PHE A 123 -20.19 15.79 15.62
C PHE A 123 -19.34 14.67 16.25
N ALA A 124 -19.95 13.67 16.89
CA ALA A 124 -19.30 12.38 17.13
C ALA A 124 -19.01 11.65 15.80
N ASP A 125 -17.90 10.92 15.74
CA ASP A 125 -17.54 10.14 14.55
C ASP A 125 -18.50 8.96 14.34
N ARG A 126 -18.77 8.66 13.07
CA ARG A 126 -19.60 7.53 12.65
C ARG A 126 -18.76 6.29 12.39
N ALA A 127 -17.54 6.48 11.91
CA ALA A 127 -16.54 5.45 11.68
C ALA A 127 -15.30 5.75 12.53
N ASP A 128 -14.55 4.71 12.87
CA ASP A 128 -13.21 4.80 13.45
C ASP A 128 -12.20 4.36 12.39
N PRO A 129 -11.61 5.30 11.61
CA PRO A 129 -10.65 4.96 10.55
C PRO A 129 -9.43 4.19 11.05
N GLN A 130 -9.02 4.37 12.30
CA GLN A 130 -7.84 3.70 12.85
C GLN A 130 -8.09 2.20 13.03
N GLN A 131 -9.31 1.81 13.41
CA GLN A 131 -9.70 0.39 13.48
C GLN A 131 -9.76 -0.30 12.10
N LEU A 132 -9.78 0.47 11.01
CA LEU A 132 -9.76 -0.05 9.65
C LEU A 132 -8.34 -0.30 9.14
N LEU A 133 -7.31 0.15 9.85
CA LEU A 133 -5.90 -0.14 9.60
C LEU A 133 -5.53 -1.50 10.19
N ARG A 134 -5.79 -2.56 9.42
CA ARG A 134 -5.62 -3.95 9.89
C ARG A 134 -4.15 -4.34 9.94
N ALA A 135 -3.78 -5.22 10.86
CA ALA A 135 -2.45 -5.82 10.84
C ALA A 135 -2.24 -6.60 9.53
N VAL A 136 -1.09 -6.39 8.88
CA VAL A 136 -0.73 -7.12 7.67
C VAL A 136 -0.39 -8.57 8.06
N PRO A 137 -0.96 -9.58 7.37
CA PRO A 137 -0.60 -10.97 7.61
C PRO A 137 0.89 -11.24 7.38
N ASP A 138 1.47 -12.09 8.21
CA ASP A 138 2.86 -12.55 8.01
C ASP A 138 2.88 -13.67 6.96
N TYR A 139 2.97 -13.28 5.69
CA TYR A 139 2.96 -14.21 4.56
C TYR A 139 4.17 -15.16 4.54
N ASN A 140 5.25 -14.87 5.27
CA ASN A 140 6.36 -15.80 5.40
C ASN A 140 6.05 -16.98 6.33
N LYS A 141 5.03 -16.85 7.20
CA LYS A 141 4.60 -17.88 8.15
C LYS A 141 3.31 -18.56 7.76
N ASP A 142 2.57 -18.03 6.80
CA ASP A 142 1.32 -18.61 6.33
C ASP A 142 1.59 -19.96 5.62
N GLU A 143 0.97 -21.04 6.10
CA GLU A 143 1.11 -22.38 5.52
C GLU A 143 0.74 -22.43 4.03
N ALA A 144 -0.20 -21.57 3.58
CA ALA A 144 -0.55 -21.46 2.16
C ALA A 144 0.61 -20.91 1.31
N PHE A 145 1.56 -20.24 1.95
CA PHE A 145 2.70 -19.56 1.34
C PHE A 145 4.07 -20.12 1.78
N GLN A 146 4.10 -21.18 2.60
CA GLN A 146 5.34 -21.84 2.98
C GLN A 146 5.88 -22.71 1.83
N PHE A 147 7.17 -22.54 1.53
CA PHE A 147 7.93 -23.39 0.62
C PHE A 147 8.64 -24.50 1.40
N GLU A 148 8.31 -25.76 1.12
CA GLU A 148 9.11 -26.92 1.50
C GLU A 148 9.86 -27.42 0.25
N PRO A 149 11.21 -27.42 0.16
CA PRO A 149 12.26 -26.75 0.93
C PRO A 149 12.47 -25.29 0.49
N GLN A 150 13.09 -24.47 1.34
CA GLN A 150 13.41 -23.08 0.96
C GLN A 150 14.32 -23.12 -0.28
N MET A 151 13.94 -22.45 -1.38
CA MET A 151 14.81 -22.38 -2.57
C MET A 151 16.24 -21.93 -2.22
N TRP A 152 16.40 -21.19 -1.13
CA TRP A 152 17.68 -20.79 -0.55
C TRP A 152 18.52 -21.97 -0.04
N ASP A 153 17.92 -23.04 0.46
CA ASP A 153 18.65 -24.26 0.87
C ASP A 153 19.19 -25.02 -0.35
N LEU A 154 18.40 -25.06 -1.43
CA LEU A 154 18.79 -25.70 -2.70
C LEU A 154 19.76 -24.86 -3.54
N ALA A 155 19.66 -23.54 -3.46
CA ALA A 155 20.49 -22.63 -4.25
C ALA A 155 21.58 -21.95 -3.42
N SER A 156 21.72 -22.31 -2.14
CA SER A 156 22.77 -21.81 -1.26
C SER A 156 24.13 -21.95 -1.94
N PRO A 157 25.01 -20.94 -1.82
CA PRO A 157 26.38 -21.01 -2.30
C PRO A 157 27.19 -22.21 -1.79
N THR A 158 26.75 -22.86 -0.71
CA THR A 158 27.38 -24.02 -0.07
C THR A 158 26.63 -25.33 -0.31
N SER A 159 25.57 -25.33 -1.11
CA SER A 159 24.79 -26.54 -1.39
C SER A 159 25.49 -27.45 -2.40
N LEU A 160 25.49 -28.76 -2.12
CA LEU A 160 25.92 -29.79 -3.07
C LEU A 160 25.16 -29.70 -4.40
N THR A 161 23.92 -29.21 -4.33
CA THR A 161 23.02 -28.94 -5.46
C THR A 161 23.61 -27.95 -6.45
N ARG A 162 24.09 -26.79 -5.98
CA ARG A 162 24.70 -25.75 -6.84
C ARG A 162 25.94 -26.27 -7.56
N ASP A 163 26.82 -26.96 -6.82
CA ASP A 163 28.06 -27.52 -7.37
C ASP A 163 27.77 -28.62 -8.41
N ALA A 164 26.77 -29.48 -8.16
CA ALA A 164 26.34 -30.51 -9.09
C ALA A 164 25.83 -29.90 -10.40
N ILE A 165 24.92 -28.93 -10.33
CA ILE A 165 24.36 -28.28 -11.52
C ILE A 165 25.44 -27.49 -12.28
N TRP A 166 26.27 -26.73 -11.58
CA TRP A 166 27.33 -25.95 -12.22
C TRP A 166 28.39 -26.84 -12.89
N GLY A 167 28.84 -27.89 -12.20
CA GLY A 167 29.79 -28.86 -12.74
C GLY A 167 29.23 -29.61 -13.94
N ALA A 168 27.96 -30.04 -13.86
CA ALA A 168 27.27 -30.72 -14.94
C ALA A 168 27.09 -29.81 -16.16
N THR A 169 26.64 -28.56 -15.97
CA THR A 169 26.48 -27.61 -17.08
C THR A 169 27.82 -27.16 -17.67
N TRP A 170 28.88 -27.05 -16.88
CA TRP A 170 30.23 -26.82 -17.38
C TRP A 170 30.71 -27.97 -18.26
N LEU A 171 30.53 -29.21 -17.82
CA LEU A 171 30.87 -30.39 -18.60
C LEU A 171 30.03 -30.44 -19.87
N ALA A 172 28.72 -30.30 -19.78
CA ALA A 172 27.82 -30.25 -20.93
C ALA A 172 28.20 -29.14 -21.93
N ALA A 173 28.68 -27.98 -21.45
CA ALA A 173 29.20 -26.92 -22.32
C ALA A 173 30.48 -27.32 -23.06
N LYS A 174 31.40 -28.04 -22.39
CA LYS A 174 32.59 -28.62 -23.06
C LYS A 174 32.23 -29.64 -24.14
N LEU A 175 31.08 -30.29 -23.99
CA LEU A 175 30.56 -31.28 -24.93
C LEU A 175 29.69 -30.67 -26.03
N GLY A 176 29.49 -29.36 -26.03
CA GLY A 176 28.64 -28.65 -26.99
C GLY A 176 27.13 -28.88 -26.81
N ILE A 177 26.71 -29.42 -25.67
CA ILE A 177 25.30 -29.62 -25.32
C ILE A 177 24.71 -28.30 -24.77
N CYS A 178 25.46 -27.65 -23.88
CA CYS A 178 25.13 -26.33 -23.34
C CYS A 178 25.96 -25.24 -24.03
N GLU A 179 25.42 -24.02 -24.10
CA GLU A 179 26.17 -22.87 -24.63
C GLU A 179 27.25 -22.38 -23.66
N ARG A 180 26.99 -22.52 -22.35
CA ARG A 180 27.89 -22.14 -21.26
C ARG A 180 27.55 -22.91 -19.98
N ALA A 181 28.39 -22.77 -18.96
CA ALA A 181 28.04 -23.20 -17.60
C ALA A 181 27.00 -22.23 -17.01
N TYR A 182 26.04 -22.77 -16.27
CA TYR A 182 25.00 -21.99 -15.60
C TYR A 182 25.09 -22.20 -14.10
N ASP A 183 25.08 -21.08 -13.37
CA ASP A 183 24.92 -21.09 -11.92
C ASP A 183 23.42 -20.98 -11.61
N PRO A 184 22.80 -22.00 -11.00
CA PRO A 184 21.36 -22.01 -10.72
C PRO A 184 20.96 -20.87 -9.79
N TYR A 185 21.84 -20.45 -8.88
CA TYR A 185 21.56 -19.33 -7.99
C TYR A 185 21.45 -18.02 -8.76
N GLU A 186 22.51 -17.66 -9.49
CA GLU A 186 22.59 -16.39 -10.22
C GLU A 186 21.63 -16.33 -11.41
N SER A 187 21.41 -17.46 -12.09
CA SER A 187 20.68 -17.49 -13.37
C SER A 187 19.18 -17.76 -13.19
N LEU A 188 18.79 -18.47 -12.12
CA LEU A 188 17.42 -18.97 -11.96
C LEU A 188 16.75 -18.41 -10.70
N VAL A 189 17.38 -18.57 -9.54
CA VAL A 189 16.76 -18.22 -8.25
C VAL A 189 16.79 -16.72 -7.99
N LYS A 190 17.97 -16.10 -8.10
CA LYS A 190 18.18 -14.67 -7.82
C LYS A 190 17.24 -13.74 -8.58
N PRO A 191 16.90 -13.98 -9.87
CA PRO A 191 15.89 -13.17 -10.57
C PRO A 191 14.48 -13.23 -9.97
N VAL A 192 14.10 -14.38 -9.38
CA VAL A 192 12.72 -14.70 -8.97
C VAL A 192 12.50 -14.58 -7.46
N ALA A 193 13.53 -14.83 -6.65
CA ALA A 193 13.46 -14.98 -5.19
C ALA A 193 13.33 -13.66 -4.41
N GLY A 194 12.75 -12.62 -5.01
CA GLY A 194 12.48 -11.37 -4.30
C GLY A 194 11.49 -11.55 -3.13
N ASP A 195 11.39 -10.53 -2.30
CA ASP A 195 10.37 -10.28 -1.28
C ASP A 195 8.91 -10.22 -1.82
N TRP A 196 8.42 -11.33 -2.36
CA TRP A 196 7.02 -11.45 -2.81
C TRP A 196 6.04 -11.32 -1.64
N ALA A 197 6.45 -11.70 -0.42
CA ALA A 197 5.67 -11.56 0.80
C ALA A 197 5.42 -10.07 1.13
N GLY A 198 6.45 -9.23 1.06
CA GLY A 198 6.33 -7.79 1.19
C GLY A 198 5.47 -7.17 0.07
N VAL A 199 5.64 -7.61 -1.18
CA VAL A 199 4.77 -7.16 -2.29
C VAL A 199 3.30 -7.53 -2.02
N ARG A 200 3.02 -8.72 -1.50
CA ARG A 200 1.66 -9.13 -1.10
C ARG A 200 1.15 -8.29 0.07
N GLY A 201 2.01 -8.01 1.06
CA GLY A 201 1.69 -7.18 2.22
C GLY A 201 1.30 -5.74 1.82
N CYS A 202 2.05 -5.13 0.90
CA CYS A 202 1.70 -3.82 0.32
C CYS A 202 0.27 -3.76 -0.23
N ALA A 203 -0.22 -4.84 -0.84
CA ALA A 203 -1.60 -4.89 -1.33
C ALA A 203 -2.64 -4.76 -0.19
N ASP A 204 -2.41 -5.42 0.96
CA ASP A 204 -3.33 -5.30 2.11
C ASP A 204 -3.23 -3.94 2.79
N VAL A 205 -2.06 -3.31 2.73
CA VAL A 205 -1.86 -1.94 3.20
C VAL A 205 -2.70 -0.97 2.36
N PHE A 206 -2.66 -1.08 1.03
CA PHE A 206 -3.45 -0.21 0.16
C PHE A 206 -4.96 -0.41 0.36
N ASP A 207 -5.41 -1.65 0.52
CA ASP A 207 -6.83 -1.96 0.82
C ASP A 207 -7.28 -1.36 2.16
N SER A 208 -6.44 -1.51 3.20
CA SER A 208 -6.73 -0.98 4.53
C SER A 208 -6.73 0.55 4.55
N LEU A 209 -5.77 1.17 3.86
CA LEU A 209 -5.70 2.62 3.72
C LEU A 209 -6.90 3.18 2.95
N ALA A 210 -7.28 2.55 1.83
CA ALA A 210 -8.47 2.93 1.06
C ALA A 210 -9.75 2.86 1.92
N THR A 211 -9.88 1.81 2.74
CA THR A 211 -11.00 1.64 3.66
C THR A 211 -11.00 2.72 4.75
N ALA A 212 -9.84 3.06 5.31
CA ALA A 212 -9.69 4.14 6.27
C ALA A 212 -10.06 5.51 5.68
N LEU A 213 -9.64 5.80 4.43
CA LEU A 213 -10.03 7.03 3.73
C LEU A 213 -11.55 7.15 3.56
N ALA A 214 -12.24 6.05 3.24
CA ALA A 214 -13.70 6.02 3.19
C ALA A 214 -14.34 6.30 4.57
N GLY A 215 -13.75 5.75 5.65
CA GLY A 215 -14.19 6.06 7.02
C GLY A 215 -14.03 7.55 7.36
N MET A 216 -12.92 8.17 6.98
CA MET A 216 -12.69 9.61 7.15
C MET A 216 -13.72 10.44 6.35
N ALA A 217 -14.03 10.01 5.12
CA ALA A 217 -15.04 10.66 4.29
C ALA A 217 -16.43 10.61 4.92
N ASP A 218 -16.82 9.48 5.50
CA ASP A 218 -18.10 9.32 6.19
C ASP A 218 -18.23 10.22 7.42
N ASN A 219 -17.13 10.39 8.18
CA ASN A 219 -17.07 11.33 9.29
C ASN A 219 -17.26 12.78 8.83
N LEU A 220 -16.65 13.17 7.70
CA LEU A 220 -16.84 14.50 7.11
C LEU A 220 -18.28 14.74 6.62
N ARG A 221 -18.91 13.74 5.97
CA ARG A 221 -20.33 13.81 5.57
C ARG A 221 -21.23 14.00 6.77
N TRP A 222 -20.95 13.27 7.85
CA TRP A 222 -21.69 13.39 9.09
C TRP A 222 -21.52 14.78 9.72
N GLY A 223 -20.31 15.33 9.70
CA GLY A 223 -20.03 16.72 10.08
C GLY A 223 -20.80 17.73 9.22
N ALA A 224 -20.91 17.48 7.91
CA ALA A 224 -21.65 18.35 6.99
C ALA A 224 -23.15 18.36 7.31
N LEU A 225 -23.75 17.19 7.56
CA LEU A 225 -25.16 17.06 7.94
C LEU A 225 -25.47 17.70 9.30
N GLY A 226 -24.58 17.50 10.28
CA GLY A 226 -24.75 18.13 11.60
C GLY A 226 -24.62 19.65 11.51
N SER A 227 -23.69 20.16 10.71
CA SER A 227 -23.45 21.62 10.67
C SER A 227 -24.58 22.37 9.98
N GLU A 228 -25.28 21.75 9.03
CA GLU A 228 -26.46 22.35 8.37
C GLU A 228 -27.62 22.63 9.36
N GLN A 229 -27.75 21.83 10.41
CA GLN A 229 -28.80 22.02 11.43
C GLN A 229 -28.54 23.22 12.34
N HIS A 230 -27.27 23.58 12.51
CA HIS A 230 -26.79 24.57 13.49
C HIS A 230 -26.17 25.81 12.83
N TRP A 231 -26.04 25.82 11.50
CA TRP A 231 -25.42 26.92 10.77
C TRP A 231 -26.08 27.18 9.42
N GLN A 232 -26.65 28.37 9.26
CA GLN A 232 -27.28 28.82 8.02
C GLN A 232 -26.69 30.16 7.55
N GLY A 233 -26.58 30.31 6.23
CA GLY A 233 -26.06 31.51 5.58
C GLY A 233 -24.96 31.20 4.57
N LYS A 234 -24.42 32.24 3.92
CA LYS A 234 -23.44 32.06 2.83
C LYS A 234 -22.16 31.35 3.27
N ALA A 235 -21.65 31.68 4.45
CA ALA A 235 -20.46 31.03 5.02
C ALA A 235 -20.74 29.54 5.33
N ALA A 236 -21.92 29.23 5.90
CA ALA A 236 -22.35 27.87 6.16
C ALA A 236 -22.44 27.05 4.87
N THR A 237 -23.06 27.58 3.81
CA THR A 237 -23.15 26.90 2.51
C THR A 237 -21.78 26.63 1.89
N ALA A 238 -20.86 27.59 1.97
CA ALA A 238 -19.49 27.42 1.48
C ALA A 238 -18.74 26.33 2.27
N PHE A 239 -18.88 26.35 3.60
CA PHE A 239 -18.26 25.35 4.47
C PHE A 239 -18.85 23.94 4.29
N HIS A 240 -20.17 23.81 4.18
CA HIS A 240 -20.83 22.54 3.89
C HIS A 240 -20.39 21.97 2.54
N SER A 241 -20.32 22.82 1.51
CA SER A 241 -19.82 22.43 0.18
C SER A 241 -18.37 21.94 0.24
N HIS A 242 -17.53 22.61 1.04
CA HIS A 242 -16.15 22.18 1.29
C HIS A 242 -16.08 20.80 1.94
N LEU A 243 -16.86 20.55 3.00
CA LEU A 243 -16.90 19.25 3.67
C LEU A 243 -17.31 18.12 2.72
N LEU A 244 -18.36 18.33 1.92
CA LEU A 244 -18.82 17.33 0.95
C LEU A 244 -17.84 17.12 -0.20
N ASP A 245 -17.16 18.18 -0.66
CA ASP A 245 -16.11 18.06 -1.67
C ASP A 245 -14.90 17.28 -1.13
N SER A 246 -14.42 17.61 0.07
CA SER A 246 -13.35 16.87 0.75
C SER A 246 -13.74 15.40 0.95
N ALA A 247 -14.95 15.10 1.42
CA ALA A 247 -15.43 13.72 1.58
C ALA A 247 -15.49 12.96 0.24
N ARG A 248 -15.91 13.61 -0.84
CA ARG A 248 -15.91 13.00 -2.17
C ARG A 248 -14.50 12.69 -2.64
N LYS A 249 -13.56 13.61 -2.41
CA LYS A 249 -12.15 13.44 -2.78
C LYS A 249 -11.52 12.27 -2.03
N LEU A 250 -11.77 12.15 -0.72
CA LEU A 250 -11.30 11.01 0.07
C LEU A 250 -11.83 9.67 -0.46
N ASP A 251 -13.13 9.58 -0.81
CA ASP A 251 -13.69 8.38 -1.45
C ASP A 251 -13.04 8.08 -2.80
N THR A 252 -12.89 9.10 -3.66
CA THR A 252 -12.29 8.94 -4.99
C THR A 252 -10.86 8.44 -4.91
N ALA A 253 -10.10 8.89 -3.90
CA ALA A 253 -8.73 8.44 -3.68
C ALA A 253 -8.60 6.95 -3.32
N GLY A 254 -9.65 6.34 -2.76
CA GLY A 254 -9.68 4.91 -2.45
C GLY A 254 -9.62 4.01 -3.70
N GLY A 255 -10.23 4.44 -4.82
CA GLY A 255 -10.27 3.64 -6.05
C GLY A 255 -8.89 3.29 -6.61
N PRO A 256 -8.01 4.28 -6.85
CA PRO A 256 -6.63 4.03 -7.29
C PRO A 256 -5.81 3.17 -6.33
N LEU A 257 -5.98 3.31 -5.01
CA LEU A 257 -5.30 2.47 -4.01
C LEU A 257 -5.73 1.00 -4.12
N LEU A 258 -7.03 0.73 -4.25
CA LEU A 258 -7.54 -0.63 -4.44
C LEU A 258 -7.05 -1.23 -5.76
N ALA A 259 -7.00 -0.44 -6.83
CA ALA A 259 -6.45 -0.89 -8.12
C ALA A 259 -4.96 -1.26 -7.99
N LEU A 260 -4.18 -0.47 -7.27
CA LEU A 260 -2.79 -0.77 -6.96
C LEU A 260 -2.68 -2.06 -6.13
N GLY A 261 -3.56 -2.23 -5.12
CA GLY A 261 -3.64 -3.45 -4.32
C GLY A 261 -3.87 -4.71 -5.15
N VAL A 262 -4.79 -4.66 -6.12
CA VAL A 262 -5.05 -5.78 -7.05
C VAL A 262 -3.81 -6.16 -7.84
N GLU A 263 -3.07 -5.18 -8.37
CA GLU A 263 -1.87 -5.43 -9.18
C GLU A 263 -0.70 -5.97 -8.35
N TYR A 264 -0.50 -5.44 -7.13
CA TYR A 264 0.49 -5.97 -6.19
C TYR A 264 0.19 -7.41 -5.79
N ARG A 265 -1.07 -7.71 -5.46
CA ARG A 265 -1.53 -9.06 -5.11
C ARG A 265 -1.30 -10.03 -6.26
N ARG A 266 -1.76 -9.68 -7.46
CA ARG A 266 -1.61 -10.52 -8.67
C ARG A 266 -0.14 -10.80 -8.99
N THR A 267 0.72 -9.79 -8.89
CA THR A 267 2.16 -9.96 -9.12
C THR A 267 2.79 -10.85 -8.05
N ALA A 268 2.47 -10.66 -6.77
CA ALA A 268 2.98 -11.50 -5.70
C ALA A 268 2.57 -12.97 -5.86
N GLU A 269 1.30 -13.24 -6.16
CA GLU A 269 0.78 -14.58 -6.41
C GLU A 269 1.46 -15.23 -7.62
N ALA A 270 1.64 -14.49 -8.72
CA ALA A 270 2.33 -15.00 -9.89
C ALA A 270 3.81 -15.29 -9.62
N MET A 271 4.52 -14.41 -8.89
CA MET A 271 5.90 -14.64 -8.48
C MET A 271 6.04 -15.87 -7.57
N PHE A 272 5.09 -16.04 -6.65
CA PHE A 272 5.04 -17.18 -5.76
C PHE A 272 4.85 -18.50 -6.54
N GLU A 273 3.90 -18.56 -7.47
CA GLU A 273 3.68 -19.75 -8.31
C GLU A 273 4.87 -20.04 -9.24
N ILE A 274 5.48 -19.01 -9.82
CA ILE A 274 6.74 -19.15 -10.59
C ILE A 274 7.83 -19.73 -9.70
N GLY A 275 7.96 -19.25 -8.46
CA GLY A 275 8.91 -19.80 -7.49
C GLY A 275 8.70 -21.29 -7.23
N LYS A 276 7.44 -21.75 -7.12
CA LYS A 276 7.09 -23.17 -6.90
C LYS A 276 7.54 -24.04 -8.05
N VAL A 277 7.17 -23.65 -9.26
CA VAL A 277 7.55 -24.39 -10.47
C VAL A 277 9.08 -24.40 -10.60
N LEU A 278 9.74 -23.27 -10.32
CA LEU A 278 11.19 -23.19 -10.38
C LEU A 278 11.87 -24.09 -9.34
N GLY A 279 11.36 -24.14 -8.11
CA GLY A 279 11.86 -25.03 -7.07
C GLY A 279 11.78 -26.50 -7.48
N SER A 280 10.65 -26.92 -8.08
CA SER A 280 10.49 -28.27 -8.63
C SER A 280 11.51 -28.55 -9.75
N LEU A 281 11.63 -27.63 -10.72
CA LEU A 281 12.58 -27.77 -11.83
C LEU A 281 14.03 -27.82 -11.35
N LEU A 282 14.39 -27.08 -10.29
CA LEU A 282 15.73 -27.15 -9.70
C LEU A 282 15.99 -28.50 -9.04
N SER A 283 15.00 -29.11 -8.38
CA SER A 283 15.13 -30.47 -7.85
C SER A 283 15.37 -31.47 -8.98
N ASP A 284 14.54 -31.44 -10.02
CA ASP A 284 14.67 -32.32 -11.19
C ASP A 284 16.00 -32.11 -11.92
N LEU A 285 16.45 -30.85 -12.03
CA LEU A 285 17.73 -30.48 -12.63
C LEU A 285 18.90 -31.03 -11.82
N THR A 286 18.78 -31.05 -10.49
CA THR A 286 19.82 -31.59 -9.60
C THR A 286 19.96 -33.09 -9.78
N ASP A 287 18.85 -33.82 -9.82
CA ASP A 287 18.83 -35.25 -10.08
C ASP A 287 19.43 -35.58 -11.46
N ALA A 288 19.01 -34.84 -12.49
CA ALA A 288 19.55 -35.00 -13.83
C ALA A 288 21.06 -34.69 -13.90
N ALA A 289 21.52 -33.64 -13.21
CA ALA A 289 22.92 -33.25 -13.15
C ALA A 289 23.79 -34.32 -12.46
N MET A 290 23.30 -34.92 -11.37
CA MET A 290 23.99 -36.02 -10.69
C MET A 290 24.12 -37.26 -11.58
N ILE A 291 23.02 -37.69 -12.21
CA ILE A 291 23.01 -38.85 -13.11
C ILE A 291 23.95 -38.60 -14.30
N PHE A 292 23.87 -37.42 -14.90
CA PHE A 292 24.74 -37.03 -16.02
C PHE A 292 26.22 -37.08 -15.63
N THR A 293 26.58 -36.53 -14.47
CA THR A 293 27.99 -36.52 -14.00
C THR A 293 28.52 -37.93 -13.76
N VAL A 294 27.71 -38.82 -13.18
CA VAL A 294 28.07 -40.24 -13.01
C VAL A 294 28.20 -40.96 -14.35
N ALA A 295 27.25 -40.77 -15.27
CA ALA A 295 27.29 -41.39 -16.59
C ALA A 295 28.52 -40.91 -17.40
N ALA A 296 28.79 -39.60 -17.39
CA ALA A 296 29.92 -39.03 -18.12
C ALA A 296 31.27 -39.46 -17.55
N SER A 297 31.43 -39.50 -16.22
CA SER A 297 32.65 -39.99 -15.57
C SER A 297 32.91 -41.48 -15.82
N SER A 298 31.85 -42.31 -15.79
CA SER A 298 31.96 -43.73 -16.13
C SER A 298 32.37 -43.96 -17.60
N ALA A 299 31.81 -43.17 -18.53
CA ALA A 299 32.18 -43.22 -19.94
C ALA A 299 33.67 -42.85 -20.14
N ALA A 300 34.14 -41.82 -19.45
CA ALA A 300 35.53 -41.41 -19.48
C ALA A 300 36.48 -42.50 -18.93
N ALA A 301 36.12 -43.16 -17.84
CA ALA A 301 36.92 -44.23 -17.23
C ALA A 301 37.01 -45.50 -18.10
N THR A 302 35.97 -45.79 -18.89
CA THR A 302 35.92 -46.97 -19.77
C THR A 302 36.53 -46.75 -21.16
N SER A 303 36.93 -45.52 -21.51
CA SER A 303 37.57 -45.22 -22.80
C SER A 303 39.10 -45.41 -22.69
N PRO A 304 39.72 -46.39 -23.39
CA PRO A 304 41.15 -46.71 -23.21
C PRO A 304 42.14 -45.70 -23.84
N THR A 305 41.66 -44.62 -24.46
CA THR A 305 42.47 -43.71 -25.27
C THR A 305 42.73 -42.39 -24.57
N VAL A 306 43.96 -42.20 -24.11
CA VAL A 306 44.51 -41.01 -23.41
C VAL A 306 44.59 -39.75 -24.30
N ILE A 307 44.10 -39.80 -25.54
CA ILE A 307 44.05 -38.65 -26.45
C ILE A 307 42.68 -38.65 -27.16
N GLY A 308 41.75 -37.77 -26.75
CA GLY A 308 40.71 -37.26 -27.65
C GLY A 308 39.24 -37.66 -27.45
N GLY A 309 38.70 -37.60 -26.23
CA GLY A 309 37.48 -36.80 -25.94
C GLY A 309 36.10 -37.10 -26.53
N ILE A 310 35.84 -38.12 -27.36
CA ILE A 310 34.50 -38.32 -27.97
C ILE A 310 34.04 -39.79 -27.95
N ALA A 311 34.15 -40.45 -26.80
CA ALA A 311 33.40 -41.69 -26.52
C ALA A 311 32.51 -41.49 -25.30
N ILE A 312 31.78 -40.37 -25.30
CA ILE A 312 30.73 -40.14 -24.33
C ILE A 312 29.65 -41.16 -24.69
N GLY A 313 29.45 -42.14 -23.82
CA GLY A 313 28.46 -43.18 -24.07
C GLY A 313 27.10 -42.55 -24.37
N ALA A 314 26.31 -43.19 -25.23
CA ALA A 314 24.98 -42.70 -25.62
C ALA A 314 24.10 -42.34 -24.41
N ALA A 315 24.28 -43.05 -23.29
CA ALA A 315 23.63 -42.75 -22.02
C ALA A 315 23.99 -41.36 -21.45
N ALA A 316 25.27 -40.98 -21.44
CA ALA A 316 25.70 -39.67 -20.95
C ALA A 316 25.23 -38.52 -21.86
N LEU A 317 25.19 -38.74 -23.19
CA LEU A 317 24.58 -37.76 -24.10
C LEU A 317 23.08 -37.61 -23.83
N TYR A 318 22.35 -38.72 -23.67
CA TYR A 318 20.92 -38.73 -23.37
C TYR A 318 20.60 -37.97 -22.07
N GLU A 319 21.31 -38.26 -20.99
CA GLU A 319 21.11 -37.57 -19.70
C GLU A 319 21.52 -36.09 -19.77
N GLY A 320 22.55 -35.76 -20.55
CA GLY A 320 22.94 -34.36 -20.80
C GLY A 320 21.87 -33.58 -21.55
N TYR A 321 21.21 -34.19 -22.55
CA TYR A 321 20.07 -33.58 -23.25
C TYR A 321 18.87 -33.38 -22.33
N LYS A 322 18.54 -34.36 -21.47
CA LYS A 322 17.45 -34.25 -20.50
C LYS A 322 17.70 -33.11 -19.50
N MET A 323 18.92 -33.02 -18.95
CA MET A 323 19.33 -31.92 -18.07
C MET A 323 19.19 -30.57 -18.76
N TRP A 324 19.62 -30.47 -20.03
CA TRP A 324 19.52 -29.24 -20.81
C TRP A 324 18.06 -28.81 -21.06
N ASP A 325 17.16 -29.77 -21.27
CA ASP A 325 15.73 -29.50 -21.48
C ASP A 325 15.09 -28.89 -20.23
N ILE A 326 15.36 -29.47 -19.05
CA ILE A 326 14.90 -28.94 -17.74
C ILE A 326 15.48 -27.54 -17.51
N LEU A 327 16.76 -27.32 -17.82
CA LEU A 327 17.40 -26.01 -17.67
C LEU A 327 16.76 -24.95 -18.58
N LYS A 328 16.41 -25.31 -19.83
CA LYS A 328 15.70 -24.41 -20.74
C LYS A 328 14.32 -24.05 -20.21
N GLU A 329 13.57 -25.03 -19.71
CA GLU A 329 12.26 -24.78 -19.11
C GLU A 329 12.35 -23.81 -17.92
N ALA A 330 13.37 -23.98 -17.07
CA ALA A 330 13.64 -23.06 -15.96
C ALA A 330 14.00 -21.65 -16.44
N LEU A 331 14.83 -21.51 -17.49
CA LEU A 331 15.18 -20.21 -18.08
C LEU A 331 13.98 -19.52 -18.73
N ASP A 332 13.14 -20.26 -19.45
CA ASP A 332 11.90 -19.75 -20.05
C ASP A 332 10.94 -19.24 -18.97
N LEU A 333 10.85 -19.96 -17.84
CA LEU A 333 10.05 -19.54 -16.70
C LEU A 333 10.56 -18.23 -16.09
N VAL A 334 11.87 -18.05 -15.96
CA VAL A 334 12.48 -16.78 -15.54
C VAL A 334 12.18 -15.66 -16.54
N GLY A 335 12.21 -15.94 -17.85
CA GLY A 335 11.83 -14.97 -18.89
C GLY A 335 10.36 -14.53 -18.79
N ARG A 336 9.45 -15.44 -18.42
CA ARG A 336 8.05 -15.12 -18.13
C ARG A 336 7.92 -14.23 -16.89
N ALA A 337 8.69 -14.50 -15.83
CA ALA A 337 8.76 -13.65 -14.66
C ALA A 337 9.22 -12.23 -15.02
N ASP A 338 10.20 -12.09 -15.91
CA ASP A 338 10.68 -10.78 -16.37
C ASP A 338 9.60 -10.00 -17.15
N SER A 339 8.82 -10.71 -17.97
CA SER A 339 7.69 -10.12 -18.70
C SER A 339 6.60 -9.63 -17.75
N LEU A 340 6.28 -10.42 -16.71
CA LEU A 340 5.36 -10.03 -15.63
C LEU A 340 5.89 -8.77 -14.89
N THR A 341 7.19 -8.74 -14.60
CA THR A 341 7.88 -7.58 -13.99
C THR A 341 7.66 -6.33 -14.78
N SER A 342 7.87 -6.41 -16.09
CA SER A 342 7.83 -5.27 -16.97
C SER A 342 6.39 -4.74 -17.06
N ALA A 343 5.40 -5.64 -17.14
CA ALA A 343 3.99 -5.27 -17.09
C ALA A 343 3.63 -4.58 -15.77
N PHE A 344 4.03 -5.18 -14.64
CA PHE A 344 3.80 -4.60 -13.31
C PHE A 344 4.48 -3.24 -13.14
N THR A 345 5.75 -3.12 -13.55
CA THR A 345 6.51 -1.86 -13.52
C THR A 345 5.83 -0.78 -14.37
N ALA A 346 5.28 -1.16 -15.53
CA ALA A 346 4.50 -0.24 -16.35
C ALA A 346 3.23 0.20 -15.63
N THR A 347 2.50 -0.72 -14.97
CA THR A 347 1.29 -0.37 -14.21
C THR A 347 1.60 0.53 -13.01
N VAL A 348 2.57 0.18 -12.17
CA VAL A 348 2.99 0.99 -11.01
C VAL A 348 3.63 2.31 -11.45
N GLY A 349 4.43 2.28 -12.51
CA GLY A 349 5.01 3.49 -13.09
C GLY A 349 3.96 4.41 -13.70
N ASN A 350 2.91 3.85 -14.31
CA ASN A 350 1.74 4.59 -14.76
C ASN A 350 0.93 5.10 -13.57
N PHE A 351 0.87 4.42 -12.43
CA PHE A 351 0.32 5.03 -11.21
C PHE A 351 1.17 6.24 -10.81
N GLY A 352 2.49 6.10 -10.70
CA GLY A 352 3.38 7.21 -10.36
C GLY A 352 3.41 8.37 -11.36
N MET A 353 3.01 8.16 -12.63
CA MET A 353 2.99 9.19 -13.69
C MET A 353 1.59 9.66 -14.09
N ALA A 354 0.57 8.81 -14.09
CA ALA A 354 -0.83 9.13 -14.42
C ALA A 354 -1.63 9.54 -13.18
N ALA A 355 -1.29 9.02 -11.99
CA ALA A 355 -1.78 9.56 -10.73
C ALA A 355 -1.13 10.91 -10.38
N THR A 356 -0.25 11.45 -11.25
CA THR A 356 0.18 12.84 -11.14
C THR A 356 -1.01 13.77 -11.38
N VAL A 357 -1.57 14.28 -10.28
CA VAL A 357 -2.48 15.43 -10.18
C VAL A 357 -3.89 15.26 -10.79
N GLN A 358 -4.11 14.35 -11.75
CA GLN A 358 -5.42 14.15 -12.38
C GLN A 358 -6.27 13.04 -11.75
N GLU A 359 -5.69 11.94 -11.26
CA GLU A 359 -6.46 10.84 -10.67
C GLU A 359 -6.56 10.91 -9.15
N LEU A 360 -5.49 11.35 -8.46
CA LEU A 360 -5.58 11.63 -7.03
C LEU A 360 -6.09 13.05 -6.82
N PRO A 361 -7.18 13.21 -6.05
CA PRO A 361 -7.81 14.51 -5.92
C PRO A 361 -6.93 15.45 -5.09
N VAL A 362 -6.70 16.65 -5.61
CA VAL A 362 -6.10 17.74 -4.84
C VAL A 362 -7.08 18.17 -3.75
N LEU A 363 -6.68 17.96 -2.51
CA LEU A 363 -7.44 18.41 -1.36
C LEU A 363 -7.28 19.91 -1.19
N ALA A 364 -8.41 20.61 -1.12
CA ALA A 364 -8.40 22.06 -1.01
C ALA A 364 -8.15 22.50 0.44
N PRO A 365 -7.43 23.61 0.67
CA PRO A 365 -7.39 24.23 1.98
C PRO A 365 -8.77 24.77 2.36
N ALA A 366 -8.90 25.24 3.60
CA ALA A 366 -10.13 25.85 4.11
C ALA A 366 -10.75 26.88 3.13
N PRO A 367 -12.09 26.95 3.00
CA PRO A 367 -12.73 27.79 2.02
C PRO A 367 -12.45 29.29 2.23
N ASN A 368 -12.12 29.98 1.13
CA ASN A 368 -11.99 31.43 1.10
C ASN A 368 -13.38 32.06 1.28
N GLY A 369 -13.65 32.65 2.45
CA GLY A 369 -14.95 33.27 2.74
C GLY A 369 -15.47 33.01 4.15
N LEU A 370 -14.77 32.20 4.93
CA LEU A 370 -14.99 32.08 6.36
C LEU A 370 -14.68 33.42 7.07
N PRO A 371 -15.60 33.95 7.91
CA PRO A 371 -15.36 35.19 8.64
C PRO A 371 -14.19 35.02 9.63
N ARG A 372 -13.47 36.12 9.88
CA ARG A 372 -12.24 36.16 10.69
C ARG A 372 -12.31 37.26 11.76
#